data_AF-A0A7C1XB99-F1
#
_entry.id   AF-A0A7C1XB99-F1
#
_cell.length_a   1.000
_cell.length_b   1.000
_cell.length_c   1.000
_cell.angle_alpha   90.00
_cell.angle_beta   90.00
_cell.angle_gamma   90.00
#
_symmetry.space_group_name_H-M   'P 1'
#
loop_
_entity.id
_entity.type
_entity.pdbx_description
1 polymer ?
#
loop_
_entity_poly.entity_id
_entity_poly.type
_entity_poly.pdbx_seq_one_letter_code
_entity_poly.pdbx_strand_id
1 'polypeptide(L)'
;MARYRPPAPPKSPYISISGFARLQTELKQRWQLRKEVTAALSAAAAEGDRSENAEYIYRKKQLREIDYRIRYLQKRLPELTIVDKPPHNSEQVFFGAWVTLEDERGEQHRYRIMGPDELDPGAGL
;
A
#
# COMPACT_ATOMS: atom_id res chain seq x y z
N MET A 1 -8.36 0.05 -33.29
CA MET A 1 -9.04 -0.79 -32.28
C MET A 1 -8.15 -0.89 -31.04
N ALA A 2 -8.58 -0.34 -29.89
CA ALA A 2 -7.83 -0.51 -28.64
C ALA A 2 -7.82 -1.99 -28.28
N ARG A 3 -6.64 -2.58 -28.09
CA ARG A 3 -6.50 -3.99 -27.71
C ARG A 3 -7.12 -4.16 -26.33
N TYR A 4 -8.20 -4.94 -26.23
CA TYR A 4 -8.80 -5.32 -24.95
C TYR A 4 -7.72 -5.98 -24.08
N ARG A 5 -7.45 -5.39 -22.92
CA ARG A 5 -6.56 -5.96 -21.91
C ARG A 5 -7.46 -6.43 -20.76
N PRO A 6 -7.52 -7.74 -20.47
CA PRO A 6 -8.31 -8.24 -19.36
C PRO A 6 -7.79 -7.63 -18.04
N PRO A 7 -8.68 -7.42 -17.05
CA PRO A 7 -8.26 -6.96 -15.73
C PRO A 7 -7.28 -7.97 -15.10
N ALA A 8 -6.33 -7.46 -14.32
CA ALA A 8 -5.42 -8.31 -13.55
C ALA A 8 -6.22 -9.20 -12.58
N PRO A 9 -5.76 -10.43 -12.28
CA PRO A 9 -6.42 -11.27 -11.30
C PRO A 9 -6.49 -10.57 -9.93
N PRO A 10 -7.54 -10.85 -9.14
CA PRO A 10 -7.70 -10.24 -7.83
C PRO A 10 -6.52 -10.60 -6.92
N LYS A 11 -6.04 -9.62 -6.17
CA LYS A 11 -4.99 -9.84 -5.17
C LYS A 11 -5.53 -10.66 -4.02
N SER A 12 -4.69 -11.55 -3.47
CA SER A 12 -4.99 -12.32 -2.25
C SER A 12 -5.58 -11.41 -1.16
N PRO A 13 -6.74 -11.75 -0.56
CA PRO A 13 -7.41 -10.88 0.42
C PRO A 13 -6.77 -10.95 1.81
N TYR A 14 -5.74 -11.76 2.03
CA TYR A 14 -5.19 -11.97 3.36
C TYR A 14 -4.17 -10.90 3.76
N ILE A 15 -4.26 -10.43 5.00
CA ILE A 15 -3.34 -9.48 5.62
C ILE A 15 -3.08 -9.83 7.08
N SER A 16 -1.89 -9.53 7.60
CA SER A 16 -1.64 -9.62 9.03
C SER A 16 -2.31 -8.47 9.81
N ILE A 17 -2.50 -8.66 11.12
CA ILE A 17 -3.02 -7.61 12.01
C ILE A 17 -2.17 -6.34 11.93
N SER A 18 -0.84 -6.48 11.97
CA SER A 18 0.08 -5.34 11.92
C SER A 18 0.03 -4.62 10.57
N GLY A 19 -0.10 -5.37 9.47
CA GLY A 19 -0.25 -4.78 8.13
C GLY A 19 -1.55 -4.02 7.99
N PHE A 20 -2.64 -4.58 8.47
CA PHE A 20 -3.94 -3.91 8.44
C PHE A 20 -3.93 -2.61 9.25
N ALA A 21 -3.37 -2.64 10.47
CA ALA A 21 -3.19 -1.44 11.30
C ALA A 21 -2.31 -0.39 10.60
N ARG A 22 -1.25 -0.81 9.90
CA ARG A 22 -0.40 0.08 9.09
C ARG A 22 -1.18 0.74 7.97
N LEU A 23 -1.98 -0.02 7.21
CA LEU A 23 -2.80 0.52 6.12
C LEU A 23 -3.89 1.47 6.62
N GLN A 24 -4.52 1.17 7.77
CA GLN A 24 -5.48 2.08 8.40
C GLN A 24 -4.82 3.38 8.85
N THR A 25 -3.63 3.29 9.45
CA THR A 25 -2.85 4.46 9.87
C THR A 25 -2.44 5.29 8.65
N GLU A 26 -1.98 4.65 7.57
CA GLU A 26 -1.65 5.31 6.30
C GLU A 26 -2.88 6.06 5.75
N LEU A 27 -4.06 5.42 5.73
CA LEU A 27 -5.29 6.06 5.27
C LEU A 27 -5.60 7.33 6.07
N LYS A 28 -5.50 7.25 7.41
CA LYS A 28 -5.75 8.40 8.30
C LYS A 28 -4.76 9.54 8.04
N GLN A 29 -3.47 9.23 7.93
CA GLN A 29 -2.41 10.20 7.64
C GLN A 29 -2.63 10.87 6.28
N ARG A 30 -3.02 10.11 5.26
CA ARG A 30 -3.29 10.65 3.93
C ARG A 30 -4.49 11.60 3.91
N TRP A 31 -5.53 11.31 4.68
CA TRP A 31 -6.66 12.24 4.83
C TRP A 31 -6.24 13.56 5.47
N GLN A 32 -5.35 13.50 6.47
CA GLN A 32 -4.81 14.70 7.10
C GLN A 32 -3.96 15.51 6.11
N LEU A 33 -3.01 14.85 5.44
CA LEU A 33 -2.17 15.47 4.42
C LEU A 33 -2.99 16.06 3.27
N ARG A 34 -4.08 15.40 2.86
CA ARG A 34 -5.00 15.91 1.83
C ARG A 34 -5.56 17.28 2.22
N LYS A 35 -5.95 17.48 3.48
CA LYS A 35 -6.49 18.77 3.97
C LYS A 35 -5.43 19.86 3.88
N GLU A 36 -4.22 19.57 4.33
CA GLU A 36 -3.07 20.48 4.31
C GLU A 36 -2.71 20.90 2.88
N VAL A 37 -2.58 19.92 1.97
CA VAL A 37 -2.28 20.19 0.55
C VAL A 37 -3.40 20.97 -0.13
N THR A 38 -4.66 20.72 0.23
CA THR A 38 -5.80 21.47 -0.32
C THR A 38 -5.76 22.93 0.13
N ALA A 39 -5.46 23.18 1.41
CA ALA A 39 -5.31 24.54 1.92
C ALA A 39 -4.15 25.27 1.23
N ALA A 40 -2.98 24.62 1.10
CA ALA A 40 -1.82 25.17 0.40
C ALA A 40 -2.12 25.44 -1.09
N LEU A 41 -2.82 24.53 -1.76
CA LEU A 41 -3.24 24.72 -3.16
C LEU A 41 -4.17 25.93 -3.31
N SER A 42 -5.10 26.13 -2.36
CA SER A 42 -6.00 27.28 -2.37
C SER A 42 -5.24 28.59 -2.14
N ALA A 43 -4.23 28.60 -1.27
CA ALA A 43 -3.37 29.76 -1.05
C ALA A 43 -2.57 30.10 -2.30
N ALA A 44 -1.91 29.11 -2.91
CA ALA A 44 -1.16 29.29 -4.15
C ALA A 44 -2.05 29.77 -5.31
N ALA A 45 -3.33 29.34 -5.33
CA ALA A 45 -4.30 29.77 -6.33
C ALA A 45 -4.77 31.23 -6.15
N ALA A 46 -4.53 31.85 -4.99
CA ALA A 46 -4.86 33.25 -4.70
C ALA A 46 -3.69 34.21 -4.99
N GLU A 47 -2.47 33.69 -5.12
CA GLU A 47 -1.23 34.48 -5.23
C GLU A 47 -0.87 34.85 -6.68
N GLY A 48 -1.56 34.29 -7.69
CA GLY A 48 -1.33 34.67 -9.09
C GLY A 48 -1.93 33.73 -10.13
N ASP A 49 -1.38 33.79 -11.35
CA ASP A 49 -1.80 32.94 -12.46
C ASP A 49 -1.45 31.48 -12.19
N ARG A 50 -2.48 30.64 -12.20
CA ARG A 50 -2.41 29.19 -11.92
C ARG A 50 -1.59 28.44 -12.97
N SER A 51 -1.42 28.99 -14.17
CA SER A 51 -0.70 28.35 -15.26
C SER A 51 0.82 28.51 -15.15
N GLU A 52 1.29 29.56 -14.49
CA GLU A 52 2.73 29.84 -14.31
C GLU A 52 3.22 29.59 -12.87
N ASN A 53 2.31 29.53 -11.90
CA ASN A 53 2.67 29.25 -10.51
C ASN A 53 3.13 27.79 -10.31
N ALA A 54 4.45 27.61 -10.15
CA ALA A 54 5.07 26.31 -9.92
C ALA A 54 4.57 25.60 -8.64
N GLU A 55 4.30 26.36 -7.57
CA GLU A 55 3.76 25.83 -6.31
C GLU A 55 2.36 25.25 -6.54
N TYR A 56 1.51 25.96 -7.28
CA TYR A 56 0.17 25.46 -7.63
C TYR A 56 0.24 24.16 -8.44
N ILE A 57 1.10 24.09 -9.47
CA ILE A 57 1.28 22.89 -10.30
C ILE A 57 1.75 21.71 -9.44
N TYR A 58 2.73 21.94 -8.56
CA TYR A 58 3.27 20.93 -7.66
C TYR A 58 2.20 20.41 -6.69
N ARG A 59 1.51 21.30 -5.97
CA ARG A 59 0.44 20.93 -5.02
C ARG A 59 -0.71 20.20 -5.70
N LYS A 60 -1.06 20.58 -6.93
CA LYS A 60 -2.08 19.88 -7.73
C LYS A 60 -1.64 18.46 -8.10
N LYS A 61 -0.36 18.24 -8.39
CA LYS A 61 0.20 16.89 -8.59
C LYS A 61 0.16 16.08 -7.30
N GLN A 62 0.63 16.65 -6.19
CA GLN A 62 0.59 15.99 -4.87
C GLN A 62 -0.83 15.58 -4.47
N LEU A 63 -1.82 16.47 -4.64
CA LEU A 63 -3.22 16.17 -4.31
C LEU A 63 -3.74 14.97 -5.11
N ARG A 64 -3.40 14.87 -6.40
CA ARG A 64 -3.79 13.72 -7.25
C ARG A 64 -3.18 12.41 -6.77
N GLU A 65 -1.91 12.43 -6.34
CA GLU A 65 -1.23 11.25 -5.80
C GLU A 65 -1.86 10.78 -4.47
N ILE A 66 -2.19 11.74 -3.60
CA ILE A 66 -2.89 11.47 -2.34
C ILE A 66 -4.27 10.86 -2.61
N ASP A 67 -5.07 11.49 -3.47
CA ASP A 67 -6.42 11.02 -3.82
C ASP A 67 -6.40 9.65 -4.51
N TYR A 68 -5.38 9.37 -5.33
CA TYR A 68 -5.19 8.05 -5.92
C TYR A 68 -5.00 6.98 -4.84
N ARG A 69 -4.10 7.22 -3.89
CA ARG A 69 -3.80 6.23 -2.84
C ARG A 69 -4.92 6.10 -1.81
N ILE A 70 -5.60 7.18 -1.45
CA ILE A 70 -6.81 7.12 -0.60
C ILE A 70 -7.87 6.22 -1.26
N ARG A 71 -8.16 6.44 -2.55
CA ARG A 71 -9.13 5.60 -3.28
C ARG A 71 -8.71 4.13 -3.33
N TYR A 72 -7.42 3.85 -3.51
CA TYR A 72 -6.90 2.48 -3.42
C TYR A 72 -7.18 1.87 -2.04
N LEU A 73 -6.78 2.56 -0.96
CA LEU A 73 -6.93 2.06 0.41
C LEU A 73 -8.40 1.88 0.81
N GLN A 74 -9.28 2.80 0.42
CA GLN A 74 -10.72 2.72 0.71
C GLN A 74 -11.40 1.54 0.02
N LYS A 75 -10.96 1.18 -1.19
CA LYS A 75 -11.46 -0.03 -1.89
C LYS A 75 -10.85 -1.30 -1.31
N ARG A 76 -9.56 -1.25 -0.97
CA ARG A 76 -8.80 -2.43 -0.56
C ARG A 76 -9.11 -2.86 0.86
N LEU A 77 -9.16 -1.93 1.83
CA LEU A 77 -9.35 -2.25 3.26
C LEU A 77 -10.60 -3.11 3.55
N PRO A 78 -11.78 -2.87 2.95
CA PRO A 78 -12.96 -3.70 3.16
C PRO A 78 -12.86 -5.11 2.57
N GLU A 79 -12.02 -5.32 1.55
CA GLU A 79 -11.81 -6.63 0.93
C GLU A 79 -10.81 -7.49 1.71
N LEU A 80 -10.07 -6.90 2.65
CA LEU A 80 -9.01 -7.60 3.38
C LEU A 80 -9.58 -8.43 4.54
N THR A 81 -9.10 -9.67 4.62
CA THR A 81 -9.34 -10.59 5.73
C THR A 81 -8.10 -10.67 6.60
N ILE A 82 -8.25 -10.28 7.87
CA ILE A 82 -7.16 -10.31 8.84
C ILE A 82 -6.93 -11.76 9.27
N VAL A 83 -5.68 -12.23 9.14
CA VAL A 83 -5.24 -13.55 9.62
C VAL A 83 -4.33 -13.35 10.82
N ASP A 84 -4.75 -13.88 11.97
CA ASP A 84 -4.10 -13.71 13.28
C ASP A 84 -3.44 -15.00 13.79
N LYS A 85 -3.97 -16.16 13.40
CA LYS A 85 -3.52 -17.46 13.90
C LYS A 85 -2.50 -18.10 12.96
N PRO A 86 -1.36 -18.60 13.48
CA PRO A 86 -0.52 -19.50 12.72
C PRO A 86 -1.33 -20.76 12.36
N PRO A 87 -1.10 -21.36 11.19
CA PRO A 87 -1.77 -22.59 10.82
C PRO A 87 -1.51 -23.68 11.86
N HIS A 88 -2.55 -24.45 12.19
CA HIS A 88 -2.46 -25.57 13.14
C HIS A 88 -1.65 -26.75 12.58
N ASN A 89 -1.42 -26.80 11.27
CA ASN A 89 -0.66 -27.85 10.61
C ASN A 89 0.71 -27.31 10.16
N SER A 90 1.79 -27.91 10.66
CA SER A 90 3.18 -27.60 10.28
C SER A 90 3.66 -28.32 9.02
N GLU A 91 2.88 -29.25 8.47
CA GLU A 91 3.23 -29.99 7.25
C GLU A 91 2.98 -29.18 5.97
N GLN A 92 2.26 -28.06 6.05
CA GLN A 92 1.94 -27.20 4.92
C GLN A 92 2.25 -25.74 5.24
N VAL A 93 2.75 -25.01 4.24
CA VAL A 93 3.06 -23.58 4.36
C VAL A 93 1.80 -22.76 4.07
N PHE A 94 1.26 -22.08 5.09
CA PHE A 94 0.10 -21.20 4.94
C PHE A 94 0.48 -19.71 5.09
N PHE A 95 -0.50 -18.84 4.87
CA PHE A 95 -0.37 -17.40 5.13
C PHE A 95 0.06 -17.13 6.58
N GLY A 96 1.02 -16.23 6.77
CA GLY A 96 1.58 -15.88 8.07
C GLY A 96 2.61 -16.86 8.63
N ALA A 97 2.85 -18.00 7.95
CA ALA A 97 3.85 -18.97 8.36
C ALA A 97 5.26 -18.43 8.23
N TRP A 98 6.14 -18.86 9.14
CA TRP A 98 7.57 -18.68 9.05
C TRP A 98 8.18 -19.91 8.38
N VAL A 99 8.99 -19.69 7.34
CA VAL A 99 9.70 -20.74 6.61
C VAL A 99 11.19 -20.46 6.71
N THR A 100 11.97 -21.46 7.08
CA THR A 100 13.43 -21.40 7.01
C THR A 100 13.86 -22.15 5.76
N LEU A 101 14.61 -21.49 4.90
CA LEU A 101 15.25 -22.07 3.72
C LEU A 101 16.75 -22.12 3.98
N GLU A 102 17.38 -23.21 3.57
CA GLU A 102 18.83 -23.35 3.57
C GLU A 102 19.32 -23.29 2.12
N ASP A 103 20.35 -22.49 1.86
CA ASP A 103 20.96 -22.37 0.54
C ASP A 103 21.99 -23.48 0.29
N GLU A 104 22.56 -23.51 -0.92
CA GLU A 104 23.60 -24.50 -1.29
C GLU A 104 24.91 -24.35 -0.49
N ARG A 105 25.08 -23.25 0.25
CA ARG A 105 26.26 -22.92 1.07
C ARG A 105 26.02 -23.22 2.56
N GLY A 106 24.84 -23.72 2.93
CA GLY A 106 24.44 -23.99 4.30
C GLY A 106 23.97 -22.74 5.07
N GLU A 107 23.74 -21.62 4.40
CA GLU A 107 23.21 -20.39 4.99
C GLU A 107 21.69 -20.50 5.15
N GLN A 108 21.20 -20.22 6.36
CA GLN A 108 19.78 -20.30 6.68
C GLN A 108 19.11 -18.93 6.62
N HIS A 109 18.12 -18.81 5.76
CA HIS A 109 17.30 -17.61 5.59
C HIS A 109 15.89 -17.85 6.08
N ARG A 110 15.37 -16.93 6.89
CA ARG A 110 14.04 -17.06 7.49
C ARG A 110 13.07 -16.07 6.86
N TYR A 111 12.04 -16.61 6.21
CA TYR A 111 11.01 -15.86 5.48
C TYR A 111 9.66 -15.94 6.19
N ARG A 112 8.84 -14.91 6.00
CA ARG A 112 7.44 -14.90 6.44
C ARG A 112 6.52 -14.72 5.24
N ILE A 113 5.54 -15.60 5.10
CA ILE A 113 4.56 -15.51 4.01
C ILE A 113 3.53 -14.43 4.35
N MET A 114 3.57 -13.31 3.62
CA MET A 114 2.73 -12.13 3.86
C MET A 114 1.89 -11.76 2.64
N GLY A 115 0.88 -10.91 2.84
CA GLY A 115 0.01 -10.45 1.77
C GLY A 115 0.73 -9.50 0.81
N PRO A 116 0.24 -9.34 -0.43
CA PRO A 116 0.85 -8.44 -1.41
C PRO A 116 0.86 -6.98 -0.97
N ASP A 117 -0.01 -6.60 -0.03
CA ASP A 117 -0.07 -5.25 0.54
C ASP A 117 0.95 -5.02 1.69
N GLU A 118 1.65 -6.07 2.11
CA GLU A 118 2.62 -6.07 3.21
C GLU A 118 4.06 -6.33 2.77
N LEU A 119 4.26 -6.75 1.51
CA LEU A 119 5.58 -6.97 0.96
C LEU A 119 6.37 -5.65 0.96
N ASP A 120 7.48 -5.65 1.68
CA ASP A 120 8.51 -4.61 1.60
C ASP A 120 9.74 -5.23 0.94
N PRO A 121 9.96 -5.01 -0.37
CA PRO A 121 11.15 -5.51 -1.06
C PRO A 121 12.46 -4.94 -0.49
N GLY A 122 12.41 -3.86 0.28
CA GLY A 122 13.57 -3.23 0.92
C GLY A 122 13.91 -3.78 2.30
N ALA A 123 13.04 -4.60 2.90
CA ALA A 123 13.28 -5.20 4.22
C ALA A 123 14.21 -6.44 4.18
N GLY A 124 14.85 -6.69 3.04
CA GLY A 124 15.79 -7.79 2.83
C GLY A 124 15.12 -9.02 2.21
N LEU A 125 15.70 -9.48 1.10
CA LEU A 125 15.59 -10.86 0.62
C LEU A 125 16.58 -11.74 1.39
#